data_AF-F1W0H4-F1
#
_entry.id   AF-F1W0H4-F1
#
_cell.length_a   1.000
_cell.length_b   1.000
_cell.length_c   1.000
_cell.angle_alpha   90.00
_cell.angle_beta   90.00
_cell.angle_gamma   90.00
#
_symmetry.space_group_name_H-M   'P 1'
#
loop_
_entity.id
_entity.type
_entity.pdbx_description
1 polymer ?
#
loop_
_entity_poly.entity_id
_entity_poly.type
_entity_poly.pdbx_seq_one_letter_code
_entity_poly.pdbx_strand_id
1 'polypeptide(L)'
;MPSQPSQAESGHYIIRSTDPAALANFIHEASVDPELTLIDKIGPAGQPHTVVVAMSNAKATALGQRFTQASPLKIEPDRPLSLFGHSGRRPGDPL
;
A
#
# COMPACT_ATOMS: atom_id res chain seq x y z
N MET A 1 20.61 7.32 -26.44
CA MET A 1 20.07 7.71 -25.11
C MET A 1 20.30 6.52 -24.19
N PRO A 2 21.17 6.60 -23.16
CA PRO A 2 21.32 5.51 -22.21
C PRO A 2 20.06 5.45 -21.33
N SER A 3 19.40 4.29 -21.32
CA SER A 3 18.25 3.98 -20.48
C SER A 3 18.67 4.09 -19.01
N GLN A 4 18.09 5.03 -18.27
CA GLN A 4 18.25 5.08 -16.82
C GLN A 4 17.85 3.72 -16.24
N PRO A 5 18.63 3.14 -15.31
CA PRO A 5 18.24 1.91 -14.65
C PRO A 5 16.89 2.18 -14.00
N SER A 6 15.91 1.33 -14.31
CA SER A 6 14.59 1.32 -13.69
C SER A 6 14.78 1.36 -12.19
N GLN A 7 14.61 2.55 -11.60
CA GLN A 7 14.44 2.70 -10.16
C GLN A 7 13.40 1.67 -9.78
N ALA A 8 13.74 0.75 -8.88
CA ALA A 8 12.76 -0.14 -8.27
C ALA A 8 11.57 0.74 -7.90
N GLU A 9 10.42 0.54 -8.56
CA GLU A 9 9.29 1.45 -8.42
C GLU A 9 8.80 1.37 -6.97
N SER A 10 9.25 2.33 -6.16
CA SER A 10 8.83 2.51 -4.78
C SER A 10 7.42 3.08 -4.78
N GLY A 11 6.54 2.44 -4.01
CA GLY A 11 5.14 2.84 -3.88
C GLY A 11 4.73 2.98 -2.43
N HIS A 12 3.58 3.63 -2.22
CA HIS A 12 2.91 3.64 -0.93
C HIS A 12 1.97 2.44 -0.82
N TYR A 13 1.97 1.81 0.33
CA TYR A 13 1.15 0.64 0.63
C TYR A 13 0.46 0.83 1.97
N ILE A 14 -0.81 0.46 2.00
CA ILE A 14 -1.65 0.43 3.19
C ILE A 14 -1.55 -0.97 3.78
N ILE A 15 -1.18 -1.05 5.05
CA ILE A 15 -1.19 -2.29 5.81
C ILE A 15 -2.23 -2.16 6.91
N ARG A 16 -3.21 -3.08 6.89
CA ARG A 16 -4.31 -3.11 7.86
C ARG A 16 -4.38 -4.45 8.56
N SER A 17 -4.85 -4.44 9.80
CA SER A 17 -5.04 -5.65 10.60
C SER A 17 -6.30 -5.54 11.43
N THR A 18 -6.98 -6.67 11.64
CA THR A 18 -8.02 -6.77 12.67
C THR A 18 -7.45 -7.11 14.04
N ASP A 19 -6.17 -7.49 14.12
CA ASP A 19 -5.42 -7.72 15.35
C ASP A 19 -4.43 -6.58 15.60
N PRO A 20 -4.64 -5.72 16.61
CA PRO A 20 -3.74 -4.63 16.97
C PRO A 20 -2.33 -5.10 17.34
N ALA A 21 -2.18 -6.29 17.93
CA ALA A 21 -0.89 -6.82 18.33
C ALA A 21 -0.02 -7.17 17.11
N ALA A 22 -0.61 -7.85 16.12
CA ALA A 22 0.07 -8.12 14.86
C ALA A 22 0.50 -6.84 14.12
N LEU A 23 -0.32 -5.79 14.15
CA LEU A 23 0.05 -4.53 13.51
C LEU A 23 1.17 -3.79 14.28
N ALA A 24 1.13 -3.80 15.61
CA ALA A 24 2.19 -3.23 16.44
C ALA A 24 3.53 -3.95 16.19
N ASN A 25 3.52 -5.27 16.08
CA ASN A 25 4.71 -6.06 15.72
C ASN A 25 5.24 -5.68 14.34
N PHE A 26 4.35 -5.54 13.34
CA PHE A 26 4.74 -5.10 12.01
C PHE A 26 5.34 -3.69 12.02
N ILE A 27 4.78 -2.74 12.78
CA ILE A 27 5.34 -1.39 12.93
C ILE A 27 6.74 -1.42 13.54
N HIS A 28 6.97 -2.32 14.51
CA HIS A 28 8.29 -2.51 15.10
C HIS A 28 9.28 -3.09 14.08
N GLU A 29 8.88 -4.13 13.33
CA GLU A 29 9.67 -4.70 12.21
C GLU A 29 10.01 -3.62 11.17
N ALA A 30 9.03 -2.79 10.78
CA ALA A 30 9.22 -1.70 9.82
C ALA A 30 10.11 -0.57 10.35
N SER A 31 10.22 -0.39 11.66
CA SER A 31 11.10 0.63 12.26
C SER A 31 12.58 0.23 12.25
N VAL A 32 12.87 -1.06 12.10
CA VAL A 32 14.25 -1.59 12.05
C VAL A 32 14.68 -1.99 10.64
N ASP A 33 13.75 -2.05 9.69
CA ASP A 33 14.01 -2.38 8.30
C ASP A 33 14.24 -1.10 7.46
N PRO A 34 15.47 -0.87 6.94
CA PRO A 34 15.78 0.35 6.18
C PRO A 34 15.07 0.41 4.82
N GLU A 35 14.50 -0.69 4.34
CA GLU A 35 13.71 -0.72 3.09
C GLU A 35 12.24 -0.33 3.31
N LEU A 36 11.82 -0.16 4.56
CA LEU A 36 10.47 0.24 4.94
C LEU A 36 10.51 1.65 5.54
N THR A 37 9.71 2.56 5.00
CA THR A 37 9.54 3.89 5.60
C THR A 37 8.10 4.03 6.04
N LEU A 38 7.88 4.14 7.36
CA LEU A 38 6.56 4.40 7.91
C LEU A 38 6.14 5.85 7.61
N ILE A 39 5.06 6.01 6.86
CA ILE A 39 4.55 7.30 6.43
C ILE A 39 3.47 7.79 7.37
N ASP A 40 2.52 6.92 7.74
CA ASP A 40 1.38 7.31 8.57
C ASP A 40 0.84 6.13 9.41
N LYS A 41 0.13 6.47 10.50
CA LYS A 41 -0.59 5.54 11.38
C LYS A 41 -2.03 6.03 11.54
N ILE A 42 -2.98 5.21 11.09
CA ILE A 42 -4.40 5.53 11.08
C ILE A 42 -5.11 4.70 12.15
N GLY A 43 -5.83 5.40 13.03
CA GLY A 43 -6.62 4.80 14.11
C GLY A 43 -6.62 5.58 15.43
N PRO A 44 -7.24 5.01 16.47
CA PRO A 44 -7.14 5.54 17.83
C PRO A 44 -5.69 5.68 18.29
N ALA A 45 -5.43 6.72 19.11
CA ALA A 45 -4.12 6.93 19.70
C ALA A 45 -3.67 5.69 20.50
N GLY A 46 -2.49 5.16 20.17
CA GLY A 46 -1.93 3.96 20.80
C GLY A 46 -2.47 2.62 20.28
N GLN A 47 -3.50 2.62 19.43
CA GLN A 47 -4.07 1.42 18.81
C GLN A 47 -4.38 1.69 17.33
N PRO A 48 -3.36 1.95 16.49
CA PRO A 48 -3.59 2.02 15.05
C PRO A 48 -4.14 0.68 14.57
N HIS A 49 -5.07 0.73 13.62
CA HIS A 49 -5.59 -0.46 12.92
C HIS A 49 -5.11 -0.49 11.47
N THR A 50 -4.50 0.60 11.01
CA THR A 50 -3.97 0.75 9.66
C THR A 50 -2.70 1.60 9.70
N VAL A 51 -1.75 1.29 8.83
CA VAL A 51 -0.53 2.07 8.63
C VAL A 51 -0.24 2.23 7.15
N VAL A 52 0.41 3.33 6.80
CA VAL A 52 0.89 3.59 5.44
C VAL A 52 2.41 3.48 5.46
N VAL A 53 2.96 2.69 4.54
CA VAL A 53 4.38 2.42 4.43
C VAL A 53 4.83 2.62 2.98
N ALA A 54 5.95 3.32 2.79
CA ALA A 54 6.63 3.36 1.52
C ALA A 54 7.66 2.23 1.43
N MET A 55 7.63 1.48 0.34
CA MET A 55 8.56 0.37 0.07
C MET A 55 8.63 0.03 -1.42
N SER A 56 9.58 -0.82 -1.81
CA SER A 56 9.67 -1.33 -3.20
C SER A 56 8.53 -2.31 -3.52
N ASN A 57 8.11 -2.37 -4.79
CA ASN A 57 7.07 -3.30 -5.23
C ASN A 57 7.41 -4.78 -4.96
N ALA A 58 8.69 -5.14 -5.09
CA ALA A 58 9.16 -6.49 -4.77
C ALA A 58 8.95 -6.84 -3.30
N LYS A 59 9.26 -5.91 -2.38
CA LYS A 59 9.04 -6.07 -0.93
C LYS A 59 7.55 -6.19 -0.61
N ALA A 60 6.71 -5.35 -1.22
CA ALA A 60 5.27 -5.41 -1.05
C ALA A 60 4.67 -6.75 -1.52
N THR A 61 5.16 -7.27 -2.65
CA THR A 61 4.75 -8.59 -3.15
C THR A 61 5.15 -9.71 -2.20
N ALA A 62 6.38 -9.68 -1.68
CA ALA A 62 6.86 -10.65 -0.69
C ALA A 62 6.06 -10.60 0.62
N LEU A 63 5.76 -9.40 1.12
CA LEU A 63 4.89 -9.22 2.29
C LEU A 63 3.47 -9.73 2.02
N GLY A 64 2.91 -9.46 0.84
CA GLY A 64 1.60 -9.97 0.44
C GLY A 64 1.53 -11.50 0.47
N GLN A 65 2.57 -12.17 -0.05
CA GLN A 65 2.69 -13.63 0.03
C GLN A 65 2.81 -14.14 1.48
N ARG A 66 3.59 -13.45 2.32
CA ARG A 66 3.71 -13.77 3.75
C ARG A 66 2.35 -13.62 4.46
N PHE A 67 1.56 -12.61 4.10
CA PHE A 67 0.28 -12.33 4.73
C PHE A 67 -0.82 -13.32 4.35
N THR A 68 -0.79 -13.88 3.13
CA THR A 68 -1.72 -14.95 2.73
C THR A 68 -1.64 -16.23 3.55
N GLN A 69 -0.52 -16.47 4.26
CA GLN A 69 -0.32 -17.66 5.10
C GLN A 69 -0.70 -17.39 6.56
N ALA A 70 -2.00 -17.23 6.81
CA ALA A 70 -2.57 -17.12 8.17
C ALA A 70 -2.15 -15.87 8.99
N SER A 71 -1.79 -14.77 8.33
CA SER A 71 -1.60 -13.49 9.02
C SER A 71 -2.93 -12.73 9.14
N PRO A 72 -3.22 -12.06 10.27
CA PRO A 72 -4.32 -11.10 10.35
C PRO A 72 -4.03 -9.81 9.57
N LEU A 73 -2.82 -9.64 9.03
CA LEU A 73 -2.38 -8.50 8.24
C LEU A 73 -2.86 -8.62 6.80
N LYS A 74 -3.20 -7.49 6.18
CA LYS A 74 -3.45 -7.34 4.75
C LYS A 74 -2.66 -6.16 4.22
N ILE A 75 -2.14 -6.30 3.00
CA ILE A 75 -1.40 -5.24 2.29
C ILE A 75 -2.13 -4.89 0.99
N GLU A 76 -2.29 -3.59 0.76
CA GLU A 76 -2.94 -3.04 -0.44
C GLU A 76 -2.12 -1.85 -0.95
N PRO A 77 -2.01 -1.65 -2.28
CA PRO A 77 -1.35 -0.47 -2.81
C PRO A 77 -2.20 0.78 -2.54
N ASP A 78 -1.58 1.84 -2.02
CA ASP A 78 -2.20 3.14 -1.81
C ASP A 78 -2.32 3.88 -3.15
N ARG A 79 -3.30 3.47 -3.95
CA ARG A 79 -3.58 4.08 -5.26
C ARG A 79 -4.84 4.91 -5.17
N PRO A 80 -4.90 6.07 -5.84
CA PRO A 80 -6.11 6.85 -5.92
C PRO A 80 -7.25 5.99 -6.47
N LEU A 81 -8.41 6.06 -5.81
CA LEU A 81 -9.64 5.45 -6.31
C LEU A 81 -9.97 6.12 -7.65
N SER A 82 -9.83 5.39 -8.76
CA SER A 82 -10.35 5.82 -10.06
C SER A 82 -11.89 5.80 -10.02
N LEU A 83 -12.48 6.87 -9.50
CA LEU A 83 -13.94 7.01 -9.38
C LEU A 83 -14.66 7.30 -10.70
N PHE A 84 -13.95 7.42 -11.83
CA PHE A 84 -14.55 7.79 -13.10
C PHE A 84 -13.95 7.02 -14.28
N GLY A 85 -14.70 6.06 -14.79
CA GLY A 85 -14.62 5.69 -16.20
C GLY A 85 -15.27 6.80 -17.03
N HIS A 86 -14.55 7.89 -17.30
CA HIS A 86 -15.02 8.93 -18.20
C HIS A 86 -14.72 8.56 -19.67
N SER A 87 -15.76 8.08 -20.34
CA SER A 87 -16.12 8.43 -21.73
C SER A 87 -17.52 7.83 -21.98
N GLY A 88 -18.60 8.59 -22.02
CA GLY A 88 -18.76 9.78 -22.86
C GLY A 88 -19.09 9.35 -24.29
N ARG A 89 -20.27 8.75 -24.51
CA ARG A 89 -20.86 8.60 -25.85
C ARG A 89 -22.38 8.82 -25.76
N ARG A 90 -22.82 10.05 -26.04
CA ARG A 90 -24.12 10.27 -26.68
C ARG A 90 -23.84 10.49 -28.17
N PRO A 91 -24.05 9.50 -29.05
CA PRO A 91 -24.07 9.73 -30.48
C PRO A 91 -25.45 10.27 -30.85
N GLY A 92 -25.54 11.58 -31.02
CA GLY A 92 -26.75 12.32 -31.38
C GLY A 92 -26.37 13.69 -31.90
N ASP A 93 -25.88 13.71 -33.14
CA ASP A 93 -25.58 14.83 -34.03
C ASP A 93 -26.76 14.95 -35.04
N PRO A 94 -27.03 16.06 -35.78
CA PRO A 94 -26.68 17.48 -35.65
C PRO A 94 -27.92 18.45 -35.75
N LEU A 95 -27.62 19.75 -35.86
CA LEU A 95 -28.46 20.97 -36.07
C LEU A 95 -29.68 20.86 -37.01
#